data_AF-W5PPG5-F1
#
_entry.id   AF-W5PPG5-F1
#
_cell.length_a   1.000
_cell.length_b   1.000
_cell.length_c   1.000
_cell.angle_alpha   90.00
_cell.angle_beta   90.00
_cell.angle_gamma   90.00
#
_symmetry.space_group_name_H-M   'P 1'
#
loop_
_entity.id
_entity.type
_entity.pdbx_description
1 polymer ?
#
loop_
_entity_poly.entity_id
_entity_poly.type
_entity_poly.pdbx_seq_one_letter_code
_entity_poly.pdbx_strand_id
1 'polypeptide(L)'
;RALASQFGGPAQAPCSGPLPLLGQSERDKWTSPTLATVPGTRTGCPQFGECEFSMYTGSLPSLEESSEQLKDTVTFLLGGSFSLGGVWEDAGLPAYKHPEHGLATPQFSTYQTAVSCASIAAFWCPLVVTMMPAPKDKLGRLVQATWSMLGNPVHSGDPEELLGIRDLSKPDYREVVVCQLGCVPEHWTSLKAVGSCKTPLAFTSAPCTVTTNLKGTATPTRHLTPEGVPESHHISRDPLHYSMASAAAIQRISELEMIIAIDPGNKPGRWVSCLSELLQASLAWSHARSMLLTTGFPMYFNYQPPDRLPGAVALAAFLQALEKGASMVVDQRDELSLYKKFIVRGVEQGVPKTSTPILTYQGGSVGAAQVFLCREGNPKSPRFDHLVAIEHVERAATYNARKRNVEHLGDPIDDLLLGAHKVPGISSTGVSDKGNKLGMDKVKEAVKRHVRNGDIITCDMEADFAVIEVISNHTCDSLCLDLYFLSSCEVHRHYLRNVSGPFRPPGEQNWTRAFPSVTKEEKLPGILVQHGVWSRFPGTLGTEVDRLLLHGTHAQMIQKLMGITLP
;
A
#
# COMPACT_ATOMS: atom_id res chain seq x y z
N ARG A 1 -5.51 7.85 -39.81
CA ARG A 1 -6.94 8.19 -39.59
C ARG A 1 -7.74 7.25 -38.65
N ALA A 2 -8.03 5.99 -38.99
CA ALA A 2 -8.91 5.11 -38.19
C ALA A 2 -8.44 4.87 -36.73
N LEU A 3 -7.12 4.90 -36.52
CA LEU A 3 -6.49 4.76 -35.21
C LEU A 3 -6.54 6.05 -34.38
N ALA A 4 -6.63 7.23 -35.01
CA ALA A 4 -6.63 8.51 -34.33
C ALA A 4 -7.95 8.77 -33.57
N SER A 5 -9.10 8.36 -34.14
CA SER A 5 -10.39 8.42 -33.44
C SER A 5 -10.47 7.48 -32.24
N GLN A 6 -9.66 6.41 -32.23
CA GLN A 6 -9.55 5.49 -31.10
C GLN A 6 -8.59 6.01 -30.01
N PHE A 7 -7.61 6.83 -30.38
CA PHE A 7 -6.64 7.44 -29.46
C PHE A 7 -7.15 8.75 -28.81
N GLY A 8 -7.95 9.55 -29.52
CA GLY A 8 -8.42 10.89 -29.08
C GLY A 8 -9.86 10.97 -28.55
N GLY A 9 -10.53 9.84 -28.30
CA GLY A 9 -11.91 9.83 -27.81
C GLY A 9 -12.04 10.36 -26.37
N PRO A 10 -13.21 10.91 -25.97
CA PRO A 10 -13.47 11.42 -24.61
C PRO A 10 -13.44 10.32 -23.54
N ALA A 11 -13.33 9.05 -23.93
CA ALA A 11 -13.06 7.93 -23.05
C ALA A 11 -11.61 7.48 -23.21
N GLN A 12 -10.82 7.77 -22.18
CA GLN A 12 -9.65 7.01 -21.74
C GLN A 12 -8.36 7.19 -22.55
N ALA A 13 -7.35 7.79 -21.91
CA ALA A 13 -5.97 7.45 -22.20
C ALA A 13 -5.68 6.04 -21.62
N PRO A 14 -4.78 5.23 -22.23
CA PRO A 14 -4.45 3.87 -21.76
C PRO A 14 -4.00 3.79 -20.30
N CYS A 15 -3.52 4.90 -19.79
CA CYS A 15 -3.12 5.08 -18.41
C CYS A 15 -3.81 6.37 -17.90
N SER A 16 -4.51 6.32 -16.76
CA SER A 16 -5.23 7.48 -16.19
C SER A 16 -4.32 8.54 -15.56
N GLY A 17 -3.03 8.48 -15.91
CA GLY A 17 -2.01 9.43 -15.50
C GLY A 17 -2.12 10.74 -16.25
N PRO A 18 -1.38 11.77 -15.82
CA PRO A 18 -1.50 13.12 -16.34
C PRO A 18 -0.73 13.23 -17.65
N LEU A 19 -1.28 12.60 -18.68
CA LEU A 19 -0.91 12.85 -20.05
C LEU A 19 -2.10 13.54 -20.72
N PRO A 20 -2.39 14.80 -20.35
CA PRO A 20 -3.47 15.53 -21.00
C PRO A 20 -3.14 15.70 -22.47
N LEU A 21 -4.14 15.49 -23.31
CA LEU A 21 -4.08 15.88 -24.70
C LEU A 21 -4.05 17.42 -24.75
N LEU A 22 -2.88 18.00 -25.04
CA LEU A 22 -2.71 19.46 -25.10
C LEU A 22 -3.29 20.05 -26.38
N GLY A 23 -3.34 19.26 -27.44
CA GLY A 23 -3.90 19.68 -28.71
C GLY A 23 -3.92 18.55 -29.71
N GLN A 24 -4.88 18.63 -30.62
CA GLN A 24 -5.03 17.73 -31.77
C GLN A 24 -4.99 18.59 -33.03
N SER A 25 -4.17 18.22 -34.01
CA SER A 25 -4.19 18.91 -35.29
C SER A 25 -5.47 18.61 -36.08
N GLU A 26 -5.91 19.57 -36.89
CA GLU A 26 -6.83 19.27 -37.98
C GLU A 26 -6.17 18.33 -39.00
N ARG A 27 -6.99 17.67 -39.82
CA ARG A 27 -6.52 16.81 -40.90
C ARG A 27 -5.62 17.62 -41.84
N ASP A 28 -4.54 16.99 -42.30
CA ASP A 28 -3.66 17.50 -43.37
C ASP A 28 -2.90 18.79 -42.98
N LYS A 29 -3.02 19.23 -41.72
CA LYS A 29 -2.33 20.39 -41.13
C LYS A 29 -1.34 19.94 -40.06
N TRP A 30 -0.19 19.42 -40.47
CA TRP A 30 0.90 19.07 -39.55
C TRP A 30 1.65 20.32 -39.03
N THR A 31 1.59 21.43 -39.76
CA THR A 31 2.10 22.74 -39.36
C THR A 31 1.08 23.48 -38.48
N SER A 32 0.99 23.14 -37.20
CA SER A 32 0.33 24.01 -36.22
C SER A 32 1.31 25.12 -35.77
N PRO A 33 0.90 26.40 -35.69
CA PRO A 33 1.76 27.50 -35.25
C PRO A 33 2.34 27.31 -33.83
N THR A 34 1.78 26.41 -33.02
CA THR A 34 2.25 26.09 -31.66
C THR A 34 3.53 25.25 -31.63
N LEU A 35 3.85 24.49 -32.69
CA LEU A 35 5.09 23.69 -32.79
C LEU A 35 6.31 24.53 -33.18
N ALA A 36 6.09 25.67 -33.84
CA ALA A 36 7.14 26.59 -34.30
C ALA A 36 7.82 27.35 -33.15
N THR A 37 7.34 27.22 -31.91
CA THR A 37 7.85 27.94 -30.74
C THR A 37 8.69 27.08 -29.79
N VAL A 38 9.03 25.83 -30.15
CA VAL A 38 9.92 24.98 -29.33
C VAL A 38 11.36 25.52 -29.46
N PRO A 39 11.94 26.19 -28.44
CA PRO A 39 13.27 26.75 -28.53
C PRO A 39 14.29 25.67 -28.15
N GLY A 40 15.19 25.33 -29.07
CA GLY A 40 16.28 24.38 -28.80
C GLY A 40 16.78 23.60 -30.02
N THR A 41 16.85 24.23 -31.19
CA THR A 41 17.37 23.61 -32.43
C THR A 41 18.86 23.92 -32.59
N ARG A 42 19.73 23.10 -31.98
CA ARG A 42 21.10 22.97 -32.48
C ARG A 42 21.14 21.82 -33.49
N THR A 43 21.59 22.14 -34.69
CA THR A 43 21.89 21.24 -35.80
C THR A 43 22.84 20.12 -35.31
N GLY A 44 22.31 18.90 -35.16
CA GLY A 44 23.11 17.74 -34.76
C GLY A 44 22.34 16.55 -34.19
N CYS A 45 21.15 16.76 -33.62
CA CYS A 45 20.32 15.66 -33.08
C CYS A 45 19.14 15.33 -34.01
N PRO A 46 18.82 14.03 -34.21
CA PRO A 46 17.61 13.65 -34.92
C PRO A 46 16.39 14.17 -34.17
N GLN A 47 15.46 14.79 -34.90
CA GLN A 47 14.28 15.45 -34.32
C GLN A 47 13.08 14.53 -34.24
N PHE A 48 13.00 13.57 -35.16
CA PHE A 48 11.87 12.66 -35.28
C PHE A 48 12.32 11.20 -35.34
N GLY A 49 11.53 10.33 -34.73
CA GLY A 49 11.64 8.88 -34.84
C GLY A 49 10.53 8.35 -35.75
N GLU A 50 10.91 7.60 -36.76
CA GLU A 50 9.98 6.91 -37.65
C GLU A 50 9.74 5.49 -37.14
N CYS A 51 8.47 5.07 -37.17
CA CYS A 51 8.05 3.74 -36.77
C CYS A 51 7.12 3.14 -37.82
N GLU A 52 7.52 2.01 -38.39
CA GLU A 52 6.73 1.25 -39.35
C GLU A 52 6.35 -0.11 -38.73
N PHE A 53 5.06 -0.47 -38.76
CA PHE A 53 4.55 -1.70 -38.14
C PHE A 53 5.06 -1.94 -36.70
N SER A 54 4.99 -0.91 -35.84
CA SER A 54 5.49 -0.92 -34.44
C SER A 54 7.01 -1.12 -34.26
N MET A 55 7.79 -1.15 -35.34
CA MET A 55 9.26 -1.20 -35.27
C MET A 55 9.85 0.18 -35.56
N TYR A 56 10.82 0.60 -34.75
CA TYR A 56 11.58 1.81 -34.99
C TYR A 56 12.47 1.60 -36.22
N THR A 57 12.21 2.32 -37.30
CA THR A 57 12.89 2.15 -38.59
C THR A 57 14.04 3.12 -38.78
N GLY A 58 14.03 4.26 -38.09
CA GLY A 58 15.11 5.23 -38.18
C GLY A 58 14.81 6.57 -37.53
N SER A 59 15.83 7.43 -37.55
CA SER A 59 15.79 8.79 -37.01
C SER A 59 15.87 9.80 -38.14
N LEU A 60 14.93 10.74 -38.20
CA LEU A 60 14.85 11.76 -39.24
C LEU A 60 15.20 13.15 -38.69
N PRO A 61 16.01 13.95 -39.41
CA PRO A 61 16.30 15.33 -39.04
C PRO A 61 15.13 16.29 -39.34
N SER A 62 14.25 15.92 -40.28
CA SER A 62 13.09 16.70 -40.72
C SER A 62 11.99 15.76 -41.21
N LEU A 63 10.73 16.23 -41.17
CA LEU A 63 9.55 15.53 -41.69
C LEU A 63 9.15 15.99 -43.11
N GLU A 64 9.89 16.93 -43.71
CA GLU A 64 9.57 17.49 -45.03
C GLU A 64 9.56 16.44 -46.15
N GLU A 65 10.50 15.49 -46.10
CA GLU A 65 10.62 14.40 -47.09
C GLU A 65 9.47 13.37 -46.97
N SER A 66 8.80 13.30 -45.81
CA SER A 66 7.65 12.42 -45.55
C SER A 66 6.30 13.13 -45.74
N SER A 67 6.29 14.33 -46.34
CA SER A 67 5.09 15.18 -46.48
C SER A 67 3.89 14.49 -47.16
N GLU A 68 4.13 13.64 -48.16
CA GLU A 68 3.07 12.85 -48.81
C GLU A 68 2.44 11.81 -47.87
N GLN A 69 3.23 11.19 -46.99
CA GLN A 69 2.75 10.21 -46.01
C GLN A 69 2.01 10.89 -44.83
N LEU A 70 2.29 12.17 -44.58
CA LEU A 70 1.66 12.96 -43.53
C LEU A 70 0.26 13.46 -43.90
N LYS A 71 -0.13 13.40 -45.18
CA LYS A 71 -1.43 13.89 -45.67
C LYS A 71 -2.66 13.21 -45.05
N ASP A 72 -2.53 12.03 -44.42
CA ASP A 72 -3.65 11.32 -43.76
C ASP A 72 -3.42 11.10 -42.23
N THR A 73 -2.48 11.86 -41.66
CA THR A 73 -2.06 11.76 -40.25
C THR A 73 -2.79 12.75 -39.35
N VAL A 74 -2.81 12.43 -38.06
CA VAL A 74 -3.32 13.31 -36.99
C VAL A 74 -2.20 13.46 -35.98
N THR A 75 -1.83 14.70 -35.65
CA THR A 75 -0.80 14.99 -34.67
C THR A 75 -1.46 15.17 -33.31
N PHE A 76 -1.02 14.36 -32.34
CA PHE A 76 -1.39 14.51 -30.94
C PHE A 76 -0.22 15.18 -30.21
N LEU A 77 -0.48 16.35 -29.63
CA LEU A 77 0.45 16.99 -28.71
C LEU A 77 0.15 16.48 -27.30
N LEU A 78 1.07 15.68 -26.77
CA LEU A 78 0.97 15.08 -25.45
C LEU A 78 2.04 15.71 -24.56
N GLY A 79 1.65 16.25 -23.41
CA GLY A 79 2.59 16.86 -22.47
C GLY A 79 1.92 17.67 -21.36
N GLY A 80 2.73 18.32 -20.54
CA GLY A 80 2.30 19.34 -19.58
C GLY A 80 3.06 20.64 -19.84
N SER A 81 2.45 21.80 -19.55
CA SER A 81 3.02 23.14 -19.77
C SER A 81 3.98 23.58 -18.65
N PHE A 82 4.76 22.65 -18.09
CA PHE A 82 5.33 22.79 -16.76
C PHE A 82 6.87 22.67 -16.76
N SER A 83 7.55 23.65 -16.15
CA SER A 83 9.00 23.58 -15.90
C SER A 83 9.27 22.69 -14.69
N LEU A 84 9.77 21.49 -14.96
CA LEU A 84 10.19 20.55 -13.92
C LEU A 84 11.31 21.12 -13.04
N GLY A 85 12.18 21.96 -13.61
CA GLY A 85 13.29 22.60 -12.90
C GLY A 85 12.86 23.49 -11.74
N GLY A 86 11.85 24.34 -11.95
CA GLY A 86 11.36 25.26 -10.91
C GLY A 86 10.78 24.54 -9.70
N VAL A 87 10.04 23.45 -9.92
CA VAL A 87 9.47 22.63 -8.83
C VAL A 87 10.56 21.92 -8.03
N TRP A 88 11.60 21.43 -8.71
CA TRP A 88 12.74 20.81 -8.03
C TRP A 88 13.47 21.81 -7.13
N GLU A 89 13.68 23.02 -7.63
CA GLU A 89 14.30 24.11 -6.88
C GLU A 89 13.43 24.55 -5.69
N ASP A 90 12.13 24.74 -5.89
CA ASP A 90 11.17 25.12 -4.83
C ASP A 90 11.05 24.04 -3.73
N ALA A 91 11.14 22.76 -4.11
CA ALA A 91 11.21 21.65 -3.17
C ALA A 91 12.58 21.55 -2.44
N GLY A 92 13.54 22.41 -2.81
CA GLY A 92 14.89 22.45 -2.26
C GLY A 92 15.75 21.26 -2.68
N LEU A 93 15.42 20.59 -3.78
CA LEU A 93 16.15 19.41 -4.26
C LEU A 93 17.43 19.84 -5.01
N PRO A 94 18.50 19.02 -4.95
CA PRO A 94 19.72 19.32 -5.71
C PRO A 94 19.41 19.34 -7.21
N ALA A 95 19.78 20.44 -7.88
CA ALA A 95 19.73 20.52 -9.33
C ALA A 95 20.79 19.59 -9.93
N TYR A 96 20.38 18.54 -10.63
CA TYR A 96 21.28 17.69 -11.41
C TYR A 96 21.66 18.46 -12.69
N LYS A 97 22.80 19.16 -12.66
CA LYS A 97 23.24 20.04 -13.76
C LYS A 97 23.56 19.23 -15.02
N HIS A 98 22.95 19.60 -16.15
CA HIS A 98 23.42 19.15 -17.46
C HIS A 98 24.72 19.89 -17.83
N PRO A 99 25.79 19.21 -18.27
CA PRO A 99 27.01 19.88 -18.74
C PRO A 99 26.78 20.82 -19.93
N GLU A 100 25.73 20.57 -20.73
CA GLU A 100 25.60 21.14 -22.08
C GLU A 100 24.62 22.31 -22.21
N HIS A 101 23.73 22.52 -21.23
CA HIS A 101 22.58 23.42 -21.43
C HIS A 101 22.44 24.57 -20.43
N GLY A 102 23.27 24.66 -19.38
CA GLY A 102 23.28 25.79 -18.45
C GLY A 102 21.97 26.06 -17.67
N LEU A 103 20.89 25.33 -17.97
CA LEU A 103 19.63 25.33 -17.25
C LEU A 103 19.58 24.16 -16.26
N ALA A 104 19.03 24.42 -15.08
CA ALA A 104 18.73 23.42 -14.06
C ALA A 104 17.49 22.61 -14.46
N THR A 105 17.62 21.65 -15.37
CA THR A 105 16.59 20.63 -15.59
C THR A 105 16.97 19.33 -14.88
N PRO A 106 16.10 18.73 -14.06
CA PRO A 106 16.41 17.49 -13.38
C PRO A 106 16.63 16.38 -14.41
N GLN A 107 17.74 15.65 -14.26
CA GLN A 107 18.00 14.45 -15.04
C GLN A 107 17.08 13.32 -14.59
N PHE A 108 16.60 12.53 -15.54
CA PHE A 108 15.77 11.36 -15.29
C PHE A 108 16.14 10.24 -16.24
N SER A 109 16.05 9.01 -15.74
CA SER A 109 16.20 7.79 -16.53
C SER A 109 14.82 7.25 -16.90
N THR A 110 14.66 6.65 -18.07
CA THR A 110 13.35 6.15 -18.53
C THR A 110 13.39 4.64 -18.72
N TYR A 111 12.37 3.95 -18.20
CA TYR A 111 12.29 2.49 -18.18
C TYR A 111 10.96 2.00 -18.74
N GLN A 112 11.01 0.91 -19.49
CA GLN A 112 9.86 0.11 -19.83
C GLN A 112 9.59 -0.89 -18.71
N THR A 113 8.39 -0.85 -18.16
CA THR A 113 8.00 -1.73 -17.04
C THR A 113 7.40 -3.04 -17.55
N ALA A 114 7.30 -4.03 -16.66
CA ALA A 114 6.54 -5.26 -16.88
C ALA A 114 5.01 -5.05 -16.73
N VAL A 115 4.59 -3.89 -16.23
CA VAL A 115 3.17 -3.53 -16.05
C VAL A 115 2.60 -3.07 -17.39
N SER A 116 1.44 -3.57 -17.78
CA SER A 116 0.75 -3.11 -19.00
C SER A 116 -0.22 -1.97 -18.69
N CYS A 117 -0.27 -0.94 -19.54
CA CYS A 117 -1.38 0.02 -19.52
C CYS A 117 -2.70 -0.70 -19.89
N ALA A 118 -3.83 -0.06 -19.54
CA ALA A 118 -5.14 -0.54 -19.96
C ALA A 118 -5.23 -0.58 -21.49
N SER A 119 -5.74 -1.68 -22.04
CA SER A 119 -5.92 -1.79 -23.49
C SER A 119 -7.11 -0.95 -23.94
N ILE A 120 -6.91 -0.15 -24.98
CA ILE A 120 -7.96 0.69 -25.58
C ILE A 120 -8.04 0.34 -27.06
N ALA A 121 -9.16 -0.27 -27.47
CA ALA A 121 -9.33 -0.79 -28.83
C ALA A 121 -8.13 -1.66 -29.25
N ALA A 122 -7.40 -1.26 -30.30
CA ALA A 122 -6.22 -1.97 -30.80
C ALA A 122 -4.90 -1.55 -30.13
N PHE A 123 -4.93 -0.65 -29.15
CA PHE A 123 -3.76 -0.18 -28.43
C PHE A 123 -3.56 -0.96 -27.14
N TRP A 124 -2.40 -1.59 -27.02
CA TRP A 124 -1.86 -2.15 -25.78
C TRP A 124 -0.44 -1.65 -25.69
N CYS A 125 0.07 -1.24 -24.53
CA CYS A 125 1.49 -0.93 -24.35
C CYS A 125 1.95 -1.28 -22.93
N PRO A 126 3.24 -1.62 -22.75
CA PRO A 126 3.84 -1.58 -21.43
C PRO A 126 3.82 -0.14 -20.91
N LEU A 127 3.55 0.02 -19.61
CA LEU A 127 3.74 1.27 -18.92
C LEU A 127 5.22 1.64 -18.99
N VAL A 128 5.51 2.89 -19.36
CA VAL A 128 6.85 3.46 -19.33
C VAL A 128 6.91 4.48 -18.22
N VAL A 129 8.01 4.52 -17.48
CA VAL A 129 8.18 5.42 -16.34
C VAL A 129 9.46 6.22 -16.47
N THR A 130 9.44 7.47 -15.97
CA THR A 130 10.66 8.22 -15.65
C THR A 130 10.99 8.03 -14.18
N MET A 131 12.25 7.72 -13.88
CA MET A 131 12.77 7.60 -12.52
C MET A 131 13.62 8.83 -12.19
N MET A 132 13.37 9.42 -11.03
CA MET A 132 14.18 10.50 -10.48
C MET A 132 14.52 10.23 -9.00
N PRO A 133 15.78 10.37 -8.58
CA PRO A 133 16.17 10.18 -7.18
C PRO A 133 15.79 11.38 -6.31
N ALA A 134 15.12 11.10 -5.20
CA ALA A 134 14.70 12.09 -4.21
C ALA A 134 15.36 11.80 -2.84
N PRO A 135 16.06 12.76 -2.21
CA PRO A 135 16.51 12.61 -0.82
C PRO A 135 15.33 12.29 0.12
N LYS A 136 15.52 11.33 1.03
CA LYS A 136 14.47 10.85 1.95
C LYS A 136 13.79 11.99 2.73
N ASP A 137 14.56 12.98 3.17
CA ASP A 137 14.11 14.16 3.93
C ASP A 137 13.28 15.15 3.09
N LYS A 138 13.32 15.05 1.76
CA LYS A 138 12.63 15.95 0.82
C LYS A 138 11.50 15.27 0.05
N LEU A 139 11.32 13.97 0.23
CA LEU A 139 10.33 13.18 -0.49
C LEU A 139 8.91 13.75 -0.37
N GLY A 140 8.46 14.07 0.84
CA GLY A 140 7.13 14.65 1.06
C GLY A 140 6.93 15.98 0.32
N ARG A 141 7.94 16.85 0.32
CA ARG A 141 7.90 18.13 -0.41
C ARG A 141 7.85 17.92 -1.92
N LEU A 142 8.64 16.98 -2.43
CA LEU A 142 8.65 16.64 -3.86
C LEU A 142 7.28 16.14 -4.31
N VAL A 143 6.69 15.19 -3.58
CA VAL A 143 5.38 14.62 -3.89
C VAL A 143 4.31 15.71 -3.89
N GLN A 144 4.27 16.57 -2.87
CA GLN A 144 3.31 17.66 -2.79
C GLN A 144 3.48 18.69 -3.93
N ALA A 145 4.73 19.05 -4.25
CA ALA A 145 5.03 20.04 -5.28
C ALA A 145 4.76 19.50 -6.70
N THR A 146 5.00 18.21 -6.94
CA THR A 146 4.77 17.56 -8.23
C THR A 146 3.33 17.09 -8.44
N TRP A 147 2.54 16.87 -7.38
CA TRP A 147 1.16 16.38 -7.46
C TRP A 147 0.29 17.16 -8.45
N SER A 148 0.35 18.48 -8.41
CA SER A 148 -0.47 19.35 -9.27
C SER A 148 -0.03 19.37 -10.74
N MET A 149 1.17 18.84 -11.04
CA MET A 149 1.83 18.98 -12.35
C MET A 149 2.05 17.63 -13.03
N LEU A 150 2.65 16.68 -12.32
CA LEU A 150 2.96 15.31 -12.76
C LEU A 150 1.98 14.27 -12.19
N GLY A 151 1.03 14.68 -11.35
CA GLY A 151 0.23 13.73 -10.57
C GLY A 151 1.07 13.00 -9.51
N ASN A 152 0.50 11.95 -8.94
CA ASN A 152 1.22 11.09 -8.01
C ASN A 152 2.30 10.30 -8.76
N PRO A 153 3.45 10.02 -8.11
CA PRO A 153 4.32 8.95 -8.57
C PRO A 153 3.51 7.64 -8.62
N VAL A 154 3.85 6.80 -9.59
CA VAL A 154 3.26 5.46 -9.71
C VAL A 154 3.94 4.44 -8.80
N HIS A 155 5.17 4.73 -8.37
CA HIS A 155 5.94 3.90 -7.46
C HIS A 155 7.08 4.68 -6.80
N SER A 156 7.29 4.45 -5.51
CA SER A 156 8.30 5.10 -4.67
C SER A 156 9.10 4.02 -3.93
N GLY A 157 10.36 3.81 -4.31
CA GLY A 157 11.22 2.75 -3.77
C GLY A 157 11.67 1.72 -4.82
N ASP A 158 12.08 0.53 -4.37
CA ASP A 158 12.63 -0.52 -5.22
C ASP A 158 11.62 -0.97 -6.29
N PRO A 159 11.95 -0.86 -7.58
CA PRO A 159 10.99 -1.09 -8.65
C PRO A 159 10.93 -2.54 -9.15
N GLU A 160 11.74 -3.48 -8.62
CA GLU A 160 11.84 -4.83 -9.20
C GLU A 160 10.50 -5.57 -9.12
N GLU A 161 9.89 -5.62 -7.93
CA GLU A 161 8.70 -6.44 -7.69
C GLU A 161 7.44 -5.84 -8.32
N LEU A 162 7.26 -4.52 -8.22
CA LEU A 162 6.04 -3.84 -8.65
C LEU A 162 6.07 -3.35 -10.09
N LEU A 163 7.23 -2.92 -10.60
CA LEU A 163 7.40 -2.43 -11.97
C LEU A 163 8.18 -3.41 -12.87
N GLY A 164 8.85 -4.42 -12.33
CA GLY A 164 9.65 -5.36 -13.11
C GLY A 164 11.01 -4.80 -13.56
N ILE A 165 11.44 -3.65 -13.01
CA ILE A 165 12.72 -3.01 -13.37
C ILE A 165 13.81 -3.61 -12.47
N ARG A 166 14.64 -4.50 -13.03
CA ARG A 166 15.65 -5.26 -12.27
C ARG A 166 16.96 -4.50 -12.02
N ASP A 167 17.27 -3.52 -12.85
CA ASP A 167 18.57 -2.85 -12.83
C ASP A 167 18.44 -1.38 -13.24
N LEU A 168 18.45 -0.48 -12.24
CA LEU A 168 18.43 0.97 -12.44
C LEU A 168 19.70 1.52 -13.12
N SER A 169 20.74 0.71 -13.32
CA SER A 169 21.92 1.11 -14.11
C SER A 169 21.74 0.91 -15.62
N LYS A 170 20.61 0.32 -16.05
CA LYS A 170 20.32 -0.01 -17.45
C LYS A 170 18.95 0.53 -17.89
N PRO A 171 18.80 1.85 -18.08
CA PRO A 171 17.58 2.42 -18.61
C PRO A 171 17.35 2.00 -20.07
N ASP A 172 16.09 1.80 -20.43
CA ASP A 172 15.68 1.52 -21.81
C ASP A 172 15.84 2.78 -22.70
N TYR A 173 15.74 3.97 -22.09
CA TYR A 173 15.93 5.24 -22.78
C TYR A 173 16.66 6.26 -21.92
N ARG A 174 17.45 7.12 -22.60
CA ARG A 174 18.25 8.21 -22.03
C ARG A 174 19.40 7.71 -21.14
N GLU A 175 20.16 8.65 -20.60
CA GLU A 175 21.31 8.38 -19.75
C GLU A 175 20.91 7.85 -18.36
N VAL A 176 21.85 7.15 -17.74
CA VAL A 176 21.73 6.60 -16.39
C VAL A 176 21.81 7.73 -15.37
N VAL A 177 20.81 7.81 -14.50
CA VAL A 177 20.80 8.65 -13.31
C VAL A 177 21.05 7.78 -12.09
N VAL A 178 22.15 8.06 -11.40
CA VAL A 178 22.56 7.28 -10.22
C VAL A 178 21.70 7.66 -9.01
N CYS A 179 20.97 6.68 -8.47
CA CYS A 179 20.28 6.83 -7.18
C CYS A 179 21.30 6.63 -6.05
N GLN A 180 21.68 7.73 -5.37
CA GLN A 180 22.68 7.69 -4.30
C GLN A 180 22.10 7.08 -3.01
N LEU A 181 22.98 6.61 -2.12
CA LEU A 181 22.58 6.16 -0.79
C LEU A 181 21.87 7.30 -0.04
N GLY A 182 20.70 7.02 0.52
CA GLY A 182 19.86 8.02 1.18
C GLY A 182 18.86 8.72 0.26
N CYS A 183 18.90 8.45 -1.05
CA CYS A 183 17.82 8.79 -1.97
C CYS A 183 16.81 7.64 -2.11
N VAL A 184 15.59 7.99 -2.51
CA VAL A 184 14.50 7.10 -2.90
C VAL A 184 14.26 7.29 -4.39
N PRO A 185 14.23 6.22 -5.21
CA PRO A 185 13.88 6.32 -6.61
C PRO A 185 12.35 6.50 -6.75
N GLU A 186 11.95 7.64 -7.30
CA GLU A 186 10.55 7.99 -7.56
C GLU A 186 10.22 7.81 -9.04
N HIS A 187 9.12 7.13 -9.33
CA HIS A 187 8.73 6.76 -10.70
C HIS A 187 7.42 7.45 -11.08
N TRP A 188 7.39 8.17 -12.20
CA TRP A 188 6.17 8.75 -12.78
C TRP A 188 5.87 8.17 -14.15
N THR A 189 4.60 8.17 -14.56
CA THR A 189 4.21 7.73 -15.90
C THR A 189 4.89 8.58 -16.98
N SER A 190 5.36 7.92 -18.03
CA SER A 190 5.98 8.52 -19.22
C SER A 190 5.34 7.99 -20.50
N LEU A 191 5.51 8.72 -21.61
CA LEU A 191 4.90 8.38 -22.89
C LEU A 191 5.69 7.31 -23.64
N LYS A 192 5.00 6.21 -24.00
CA LYS A 192 5.35 5.35 -25.13
C LYS A 192 4.07 4.74 -25.70
N ALA A 193 3.49 5.40 -26.72
CA ALA A 193 2.26 4.94 -27.36
C ALA A 193 2.51 4.18 -28.67
N VAL A 194 3.65 4.42 -29.33
CA VAL A 194 3.79 4.11 -30.76
C VAL A 194 4.32 2.70 -31.05
N GLY A 195 5.08 2.09 -30.15
CA GLY A 195 5.72 0.78 -30.40
C GLY A 195 4.81 -0.43 -30.26
N SER A 196 3.49 -0.27 -30.13
CA SER A 196 2.65 -1.32 -29.58
C SER A 196 1.27 -1.48 -30.22
N CYS A 197 0.94 -0.58 -31.15
CA CYS A 197 -0.11 -0.80 -32.14
C CYS A 197 0.58 -1.23 -33.44
N LYS A 198 0.03 -2.19 -34.21
CA LYS A 198 0.46 -2.48 -35.59
C LYS A 198 0.07 -1.33 -36.53
N THR A 199 0.45 -0.10 -36.18
CA THR A 199 0.29 1.08 -37.01
C THR A 199 1.17 0.88 -38.23
N PRO A 200 0.61 0.97 -39.46
CA PRO A 200 1.40 0.89 -40.67
C PRO A 200 2.54 1.91 -40.67
N LEU A 201 2.30 3.12 -40.13
CA LEU A 201 3.28 4.18 -40.02
C LEU A 201 2.93 5.15 -38.87
N ALA A 202 3.93 5.58 -38.12
CA ALA A 202 3.81 6.60 -37.07
C ALA A 202 5.12 7.38 -36.91
N PHE A 203 4.99 8.67 -36.60
CA PHE A 203 6.11 9.57 -36.31
C PHE A 203 6.06 10.02 -34.85
N THR A 204 7.21 10.05 -34.19
CA THR A 204 7.39 10.55 -32.81
C THR A 204 8.52 11.56 -32.76
N SER A 205 8.64 12.39 -31.70
CA SER A 205 9.89 13.10 -31.47
C SER A 205 10.97 12.12 -31.04
N ALA A 206 12.21 12.24 -31.51
CA ALA A 206 13.32 11.44 -30.97
C ALA A 206 13.95 12.15 -29.76
N PRO A 207 14.29 11.46 -28.65
CA PRO A 207 13.99 10.07 -28.28
C PRO A 207 12.61 9.95 -27.59
N CYS A 208 11.57 9.53 -28.32
CA CYS A 208 10.16 9.24 -27.98
C CYS A 208 9.44 9.99 -26.82
N THR A 209 10.01 11.06 -26.27
CA THR A 209 9.48 11.87 -25.17
C THR A 209 9.63 13.33 -25.54
N VAL A 210 8.50 13.98 -25.87
CA VAL A 210 8.45 15.42 -26.09
C VAL A 210 8.44 16.09 -24.72
N THR A 211 9.51 16.83 -24.39
CA THR A 211 9.47 17.88 -23.36
C THR A 211 9.29 19.21 -24.08
N THR A 212 8.06 19.72 -24.19
CA THR A 212 7.84 21.07 -24.70
C THR A 212 7.95 22.07 -23.55
N ASN A 213 8.95 22.95 -23.57
CA ASN A 213 8.96 24.19 -22.78
C ASN A 213 7.99 25.20 -23.40
N LEU A 214 6.70 24.91 -23.39
CA LEU A 214 5.68 25.92 -23.67
C LEU A 214 5.57 26.82 -22.44
N LYS A 215 6.07 28.05 -22.52
CA LYS A 215 5.63 29.12 -21.61
C LYS A 215 4.16 29.42 -21.95
N GLY A 216 3.25 28.73 -21.28
CA GLY A 216 1.82 28.78 -21.53
C GLY A 216 1.03 29.15 -20.28
N THR A 217 0.15 30.12 -20.45
CA THR A 217 -0.91 30.60 -19.55
C THR A 217 -1.58 29.52 -18.71
N ALA A 218 -1.82 29.84 -17.43
CA ALA A 218 -2.44 28.99 -16.42
C ALA A 218 -3.63 28.18 -16.96
N THR A 219 -3.45 26.87 -17.12
CA THR A 219 -4.56 25.91 -17.13
C THR A 219 -5.19 25.91 -15.74
N PRO A 220 -6.50 25.63 -15.59
CA PRO A 220 -7.14 25.66 -14.28
C PRO A 220 -6.41 24.69 -13.38
N THR A 221 -5.80 25.20 -12.32
CA THR A 221 -5.37 24.40 -11.18
C THR A 221 -6.54 23.49 -10.84
N ARG A 222 -6.37 22.18 -11.01
CA ARG A 222 -7.33 21.18 -10.55
C ARG A 222 -7.64 21.57 -9.10
N HIS A 223 -8.85 22.05 -8.80
CA HIS A 223 -9.15 22.70 -7.52
C HIS A 223 -8.63 21.82 -6.37
N LEU A 224 -7.50 22.23 -5.79
CA LEU A 224 -6.82 21.47 -4.75
C LEU A 224 -7.65 21.68 -3.48
N THR A 225 -8.56 20.76 -3.19
CA THR A 225 -9.09 20.69 -1.84
C THR A 225 -7.97 20.21 -0.92
N PRO A 226 -7.81 20.78 0.28
CA PRO A 226 -6.86 20.28 1.28
C PRO A 226 -7.00 18.77 1.53
N GLU A 227 -8.20 18.22 1.29
CA GLU A 227 -8.51 16.79 1.42
C GLU A 227 -7.79 15.86 0.44
N GLY A 228 -7.30 16.39 -0.69
CA GLY A 228 -6.65 15.61 -1.75
C GLY A 228 -5.12 15.66 -1.75
N VAL A 229 -4.50 16.35 -0.79
CA VAL A 229 -3.04 16.51 -0.72
C VAL A 229 -2.39 15.16 -0.42
N PRO A 230 -1.49 14.64 -1.28
CA PRO A 230 -0.82 13.37 -1.02
C PRO A 230 0.29 13.50 0.03
N GLU A 231 0.40 12.48 0.88
CA GLU A 231 1.52 12.29 1.81
C GLU A 231 2.12 10.91 1.62
N SER A 232 3.45 10.83 1.67
CA SER A 232 4.23 9.61 1.45
C SER A 232 4.78 9.08 2.76
N HIS A 233 4.62 7.78 2.99
CA HIS A 233 5.03 7.09 4.22
C HIS A 233 5.82 5.83 3.88
N HIS A 234 6.91 5.62 4.61
CA HIS A 234 7.74 4.42 4.48
C HIS A 234 7.01 3.21 5.08
N ILE A 235 6.90 2.11 4.31
CA ILE A 235 6.20 0.89 4.72
C ILE A 235 7.05 -0.39 4.63
N SER A 236 8.22 -0.36 4.00
CA SER A 236 9.14 -1.50 4.01
C SER A 236 10.58 -1.04 3.75
N ARG A 237 11.54 -1.69 4.42
CA ARG A 237 12.98 -1.46 4.23
C ARG A 237 13.59 -2.37 3.17
N ASP A 238 13.11 -3.60 3.07
CA ASP A 238 13.64 -4.63 2.17
C ASP A 238 12.50 -5.45 1.52
N PRO A 239 12.13 -5.14 0.26
CA PRO A 239 12.64 -4.03 -0.53
C PRO A 239 12.19 -2.67 0.03
N LEU A 240 12.95 -1.61 -0.27
CA LEU A 240 12.56 -0.25 0.12
C LEU A 240 11.24 0.12 -0.55
N HIS A 241 10.22 0.46 0.22
CA HIS A 241 8.91 0.77 -0.33
C HIS A 241 8.21 1.86 0.49
N TYR A 242 7.68 2.85 -0.22
CA TYR A 242 6.81 3.88 0.32
C TYR A 242 5.38 3.70 -0.21
N SER A 243 4.42 4.07 0.61
CA SER A 243 3.00 4.14 0.27
C SER A 243 2.53 5.59 0.33
N MET A 244 1.36 5.86 -0.26
CA MET A 244 0.81 7.20 -0.35
C MET A 244 -0.67 7.21 -0.06
N ALA A 245 -1.14 8.19 0.71
CA ALA A 245 -2.56 8.45 0.95
C ALA A 245 -2.81 9.96 1.01
N SER A 246 -4.07 10.38 0.99
CA SER A 246 -4.39 11.80 1.16
C SER A 246 -4.32 12.21 2.63
N ALA A 247 -3.95 13.47 2.88
CA ALA A 247 -3.89 14.05 4.22
C ALA A 247 -5.20 13.85 5.01
N ALA A 248 -6.36 13.96 4.35
CA ALA A 248 -7.66 13.71 5.00
C ALA A 248 -7.85 12.24 5.41
N ALA A 249 -7.39 11.27 4.61
CA ALA A 249 -7.48 9.86 4.98
C ALA A 249 -6.55 9.55 6.16
N ILE A 250 -5.34 10.10 6.13
CA ILE A 250 -4.36 9.98 7.22
C ILE A 250 -4.90 10.59 8.51
N GLN A 251 -5.50 11.78 8.43
CA GLN A 251 -6.10 12.43 9.59
C GLN A 251 -7.18 11.55 10.24
N ARG A 252 -8.07 10.93 9.44
CA ARG A 252 -9.10 10.02 9.98
C ARG A 252 -8.51 8.78 10.66
N ILE A 253 -7.44 8.21 10.09
CA ILE A 253 -6.71 7.08 10.71
C ILE A 253 -6.09 7.53 12.04
N SER A 254 -5.48 8.71 12.09
CA SER A 254 -4.94 9.27 13.33
C SER A 254 -6.03 9.54 14.38
N GLU A 255 -7.23 9.97 13.96
CA GLU A 255 -8.37 10.13 14.87
C GLU A 255 -8.85 8.78 15.43
N LEU A 256 -8.86 7.72 14.61
CA LEU A 256 -9.15 6.36 15.09
C LEU A 256 -8.11 5.86 16.10
N GLU A 257 -6.82 6.05 15.79
CA GLU A 257 -5.69 5.72 16.70
C GLU A 257 -5.86 6.42 18.06
N MET A 258 -6.22 7.71 18.06
CA MET A 258 -6.50 8.45 19.28
C MET A 258 -7.70 7.88 20.06
N ILE A 259 -8.74 7.38 19.40
CA ILE A 259 -9.90 6.78 20.08
C ILE A 259 -9.52 5.48 20.78
N ILE A 260 -8.82 4.58 20.10
CA ILE A 260 -8.45 3.27 20.65
C ILE A 260 -7.35 3.36 21.71
N ALA A 261 -6.59 4.46 21.73
CA ALA A 261 -5.62 4.77 22.77
C ALA A 261 -6.28 5.19 24.10
N ILE A 262 -7.56 5.59 24.11
CA ILE A 262 -8.27 5.95 25.34
C ILE A 262 -8.50 4.70 26.19
N ASP A 263 -8.04 4.71 27.44
CA ASP A 263 -8.33 3.63 28.38
C ASP A 263 -9.73 3.80 29.02
N PRO A 264 -10.73 2.99 28.62
CA PRO A 264 -12.06 3.13 29.19
C PRO A 264 -12.15 2.62 30.65
N GLY A 265 -11.12 1.92 31.15
CA GLY A 265 -11.08 1.35 32.48
C GLY A 265 -10.39 2.19 33.54
N ASN A 266 -9.85 3.37 33.20
CA ASN A 266 -9.05 4.21 34.10
C ASN A 266 -7.94 3.41 34.83
N LYS A 267 -7.30 2.45 34.14
CA LYS A 267 -6.27 1.61 34.77
C LYS A 267 -4.98 2.44 34.89
N PRO A 268 -4.38 2.54 36.08
CA PRO A 268 -3.15 3.31 36.24
C PRO A 268 -1.99 2.68 35.46
N GLY A 269 -1.27 3.48 34.67
CA GLY A 269 0.05 3.12 34.13
C GLY A 269 0.15 2.69 32.66
N ARG A 270 -0.61 3.28 31.73
CA ARG A 270 -0.43 3.01 30.29
C ARG A 270 -0.17 4.31 29.52
N TRP A 271 1.06 4.43 29.01
CA TRP A 271 1.52 5.54 28.14
C TRP A 271 2.41 5.03 27.00
N VAL A 272 2.44 3.71 26.78
CA VAL A 272 3.22 3.11 25.69
C VAL A 272 2.34 3.11 24.45
N SER A 273 2.09 4.29 23.87
CA SER A 273 1.54 4.39 22.52
C SER A 273 2.69 4.76 21.58
N CYS A 274 2.83 3.99 20.51
CA CYS A 274 3.68 4.35 19.39
C CYS A 274 2.80 5.00 18.34
N LEU A 275 2.48 6.29 18.55
CA LEU A 275 1.73 7.06 17.58
C LEU A 275 2.34 6.89 16.18
N SER A 276 1.49 6.64 15.18
CA SER A 276 1.81 6.45 13.76
C SER A 276 2.26 5.05 13.33
N GLU A 277 2.52 4.10 14.25
CA GLU A 277 2.77 2.70 13.84
C GLU A 277 1.50 2.05 13.27
N LEU A 278 0.31 2.46 13.76
CA LEU A 278 -0.97 2.01 13.21
C LEU A 278 -1.12 2.42 11.74
N LEU A 279 -0.86 3.70 11.42
CA LEU A 279 -0.91 4.21 10.04
C LEU A 279 0.03 3.44 9.12
N GLN A 280 1.28 3.23 9.55
CA GLN A 280 2.27 2.51 8.74
C GLN A 280 1.89 1.04 8.53
N ALA A 281 1.38 0.36 9.56
CA ALA A 281 0.87 -0.99 9.46
C ALA A 281 -0.32 -1.04 8.47
N SER A 282 -1.32 -0.17 8.63
CA SER A 282 -2.49 -0.08 7.76
C SER A 282 -2.12 0.18 6.29
N LEU A 283 -1.13 1.05 6.05
CA LEU A 283 -0.58 1.29 4.72
C LEU A 283 0.17 0.07 4.18
N ALA A 284 0.95 -0.66 4.99
CA ALA A 284 1.58 -1.90 4.51
C ALA A 284 0.54 -2.97 4.15
N TRP A 285 -0.50 -3.11 4.98
CA TRP A 285 -1.56 -4.10 4.80
C TRP A 285 -2.41 -3.81 3.56
N SER A 286 -2.59 -2.55 3.19
CA SER A 286 -3.33 -2.19 1.98
C SER A 286 -2.62 -2.67 0.71
N HIS A 287 -1.28 -2.79 0.72
CA HIS A 287 -0.47 -3.38 -0.35
C HIS A 287 -0.44 -4.92 -0.35
N ALA A 288 -0.61 -5.55 0.82
CA ALA A 288 -0.59 -7.00 0.95
C ALA A 288 -1.77 -7.68 0.22
N ARG A 289 -1.51 -8.73 -0.57
CA ARG A 289 -2.54 -9.54 -1.24
C ARG A 289 -2.90 -10.76 -0.41
N SER A 290 -1.93 -11.32 0.32
CA SER A 290 -2.09 -12.49 1.17
C SER A 290 -1.55 -12.22 2.58
N MET A 291 -2.40 -12.43 3.58
CA MET A 291 -2.10 -12.20 4.99
C MET A 291 -2.21 -13.49 5.80
N LEU A 292 -1.24 -13.67 6.70
CA LEU A 292 -1.25 -14.72 7.70
C LEU A 292 -1.47 -14.09 9.07
N LEU A 293 -2.56 -14.46 9.73
CA LEU A 293 -2.89 -13.98 11.07
C LEU A 293 -2.55 -15.06 12.10
N THR A 294 -2.04 -14.67 13.25
CA THR A 294 -1.95 -15.54 14.41
C THR A 294 -2.47 -14.86 15.64
N THR A 295 -3.12 -15.64 16.49
CA THR A 295 -3.52 -15.25 17.84
C THR A 295 -3.43 -16.50 18.70
N GLY A 296 -3.13 -16.33 19.98
CA GLY A 296 -2.94 -17.45 20.90
C GLY A 296 -2.49 -17.00 22.28
N PHE A 297 -3.07 -17.60 23.31
CA PHE A 297 -2.58 -17.51 24.68
C PHE A 297 -2.81 -18.86 25.35
N PRO A 298 -1.77 -19.54 25.84
CA PRO A 298 -1.93 -20.91 26.31
C PRO A 298 -3.01 -21.04 27.41
N MET A 299 -4.06 -21.76 27.06
CA MET A 299 -5.31 -21.91 27.82
C MET A 299 -5.17 -22.74 29.12
N TYR A 300 -3.98 -23.28 29.42
CA TYR A 300 -3.69 -24.17 30.55
C TYR A 300 -3.96 -23.58 31.96
N PHE A 301 -4.34 -22.31 32.05
CA PHE A 301 -4.51 -21.61 33.33
C PHE A 301 -5.95 -21.32 33.74
N ASN A 302 -6.97 -22.12 33.38
CA ASN A 302 -8.33 -22.10 33.97
C ASN A 302 -9.04 -20.72 34.13
N TYR A 303 -8.55 -19.60 33.56
CA TYR A 303 -8.96 -18.26 33.98
C TYR A 303 -8.77 -17.14 32.96
N GLN A 304 -8.48 -17.43 31.69
CA GLN A 304 -8.66 -16.46 30.61
C GLN A 304 -9.29 -17.17 29.42
N PRO A 305 -10.53 -16.81 29.02
CA PRO A 305 -11.06 -17.22 27.73
C PRO A 305 -10.22 -16.59 26.60
N PRO A 306 -10.37 -17.08 25.36
CA PRO A 306 -9.77 -16.48 24.18
C PRO A 306 -10.54 -15.19 23.83
N ASP A 307 -10.48 -14.18 24.72
CA ASP A 307 -11.16 -12.88 24.59
C ASP A 307 -10.72 -12.10 23.34
N ARG A 308 -9.66 -12.60 22.68
CA ARG A 308 -8.87 -11.96 21.62
C ARG A 308 -9.10 -12.60 20.23
N LEU A 309 -9.76 -13.76 20.20
CA LEU A 309 -10.15 -14.46 18.97
C LEU A 309 -11.23 -13.72 18.15
N PRO A 310 -12.24 -13.08 18.76
CA PRO A 310 -13.25 -12.32 18.01
C PRO A 310 -12.64 -11.25 17.09
N GLY A 311 -11.71 -10.45 17.60
CA GLY A 311 -11.04 -9.39 16.83
C GLY A 311 -10.26 -9.94 15.64
N ALA A 312 -9.48 -11.01 15.84
CA ALA A 312 -8.71 -11.65 14.77
C ALA A 312 -9.62 -12.22 13.65
N VAL A 313 -10.76 -12.82 14.01
CA VAL A 313 -11.72 -13.35 13.03
C VAL A 313 -12.48 -12.23 12.32
N ALA A 314 -12.85 -11.16 13.02
CA ALA A 314 -13.48 -9.98 12.42
C ALA A 314 -12.54 -9.33 11.39
N LEU A 315 -11.26 -9.16 11.74
CA LEU A 315 -10.24 -8.64 10.83
C LEU A 315 -10.04 -9.55 9.61
N ALA A 316 -9.95 -10.87 9.82
CA ALA A 316 -9.85 -11.84 8.71
C ALA A 316 -11.06 -11.74 7.76
N ALA A 317 -12.26 -11.60 8.31
CA ALA A 317 -13.49 -11.45 7.53
C ALA A 317 -13.49 -10.14 6.72
N PHE A 318 -12.97 -9.05 7.30
CA PHE A 318 -12.85 -7.77 6.62
C PHE A 318 -11.84 -7.83 5.48
N LEU A 319 -10.68 -8.46 5.69
CA LEU A 319 -9.69 -8.70 4.64
C LEU A 319 -10.27 -9.51 3.48
N GLN A 320 -11.05 -10.55 3.77
CA GLN A 320 -11.76 -11.32 2.74
C GLN A 320 -12.81 -10.48 2.00
N ALA A 321 -13.50 -9.57 2.69
CA ALA A 321 -14.43 -8.64 2.06
C ALA A 321 -13.74 -7.64 1.11
N LEU A 322 -12.46 -7.33 1.36
CA LEU A 322 -11.57 -6.59 0.46
C LEU A 322 -10.91 -7.47 -0.61
N GLU A 323 -11.36 -8.73 -0.77
CA GLU A 323 -10.81 -9.71 -1.72
C GLU A 323 -9.32 -10.05 -1.48
N LYS A 324 -8.81 -9.82 -0.27
CA LYS A 324 -7.46 -10.24 0.13
C LYS A 324 -7.50 -11.69 0.63
N GLY A 325 -6.44 -12.45 0.33
CA GLY A 325 -6.24 -13.77 0.90
C GLY A 325 -5.95 -13.62 2.40
N ALA A 326 -6.75 -14.23 3.25
CA ALA A 326 -6.50 -14.26 4.70
C ALA A 326 -6.51 -15.71 5.19
N SER A 327 -5.48 -16.09 5.94
CA SER A 327 -5.37 -17.39 6.61
C SER A 327 -4.95 -17.20 8.06
N MET A 328 -5.24 -18.17 8.92
CA MET A 328 -4.86 -18.15 10.33
C MET A 328 -3.91 -19.30 10.66
N VAL A 329 -2.96 -19.06 11.57
CA VAL A 329 -2.16 -20.09 12.23
C VAL A 329 -2.29 -19.90 13.74
N VAL A 330 -2.55 -20.98 14.46
CA VAL A 330 -2.90 -20.97 15.89
C VAL A 330 -2.24 -22.15 16.59
N ASP A 331 -2.12 -22.07 17.90
CA ASP A 331 -1.56 -23.16 18.71
C ASP A 331 -2.37 -24.47 18.51
N GLN A 332 -1.68 -25.55 18.21
CA GLN A 332 -2.25 -26.87 17.93
C GLN A 332 -2.67 -27.61 19.18
N ARG A 333 -1.90 -27.48 20.28
CA ARG A 333 -1.97 -28.40 21.43
C ARG A 333 -3.33 -28.40 22.14
N ASP A 334 -4.05 -27.28 22.17
CA ASP A 334 -5.38 -27.19 22.82
C ASP A 334 -6.40 -26.30 22.10
N GLU A 335 -5.95 -25.45 21.19
CA GLU A 335 -6.76 -24.37 20.63
C GLU A 335 -7.34 -24.73 19.25
N LEU A 336 -6.64 -25.52 18.43
CA LEU A 336 -7.04 -25.81 17.05
C LEU A 336 -8.49 -26.32 16.90
N SER A 337 -8.94 -27.21 17.79
CA SER A 337 -10.30 -27.77 17.70
C SER A 337 -11.38 -26.74 18.08
N LEU A 338 -11.09 -25.87 19.05
CA LEU A 338 -11.97 -24.79 19.45
C LEU A 338 -12.04 -23.73 18.35
N TYR A 339 -10.91 -23.33 17.79
CA TYR A 339 -10.85 -22.32 16.73
C TYR A 339 -11.58 -22.79 15.48
N LYS A 340 -11.40 -24.05 15.06
CA LYS A 340 -12.17 -24.63 13.96
C LYS A 340 -13.67 -24.55 14.20
N LYS A 341 -14.14 -24.92 15.39
CA LYS A 341 -15.56 -24.80 15.77
C LYS A 341 -16.02 -23.34 15.78
N PHE A 342 -15.21 -22.44 16.34
CA PHE A 342 -15.52 -21.03 16.45
C PHE A 342 -15.71 -20.38 15.08
N ILE A 343 -14.78 -20.62 14.13
CA ILE A 343 -14.89 -20.08 12.76
C ILE A 343 -16.15 -20.62 12.07
N VAL A 344 -16.41 -21.93 12.15
CA VAL A 344 -17.61 -22.55 11.56
C VAL A 344 -18.89 -21.93 12.14
N ARG A 345 -19.00 -21.81 13.46
CA ARG A 345 -20.16 -21.17 14.11
C ARG A 345 -20.28 -19.68 13.77
N GLY A 346 -19.15 -18.98 13.64
CA GLY A 346 -19.14 -17.59 13.20
C GLY A 346 -19.80 -17.43 11.82
N VAL A 347 -19.43 -18.29 10.87
CA VAL A 347 -20.02 -18.31 9.53
C VAL A 347 -21.51 -18.63 9.57
N GLU A 348 -21.92 -19.63 10.36
CA GLU A 348 -23.34 -19.98 10.54
C GLU A 348 -24.18 -18.83 11.10
N GLN A 349 -23.60 -18.03 12.00
CA GLN A 349 -24.25 -16.84 12.56
C GLN A 349 -24.19 -15.59 11.66
N GLY A 350 -23.56 -15.73 10.48
CA GLY A 350 -23.41 -14.68 9.49
C GLY A 350 -22.50 -13.54 9.93
N VAL A 351 -21.52 -13.79 10.81
CA VAL A 351 -20.54 -12.76 11.20
C VAL A 351 -19.47 -12.62 10.10
N PRO A 352 -18.56 -13.59 9.88
CA PRO A 352 -17.90 -13.74 8.59
C PRO A 352 -18.84 -14.38 7.57
N LYS A 353 -18.77 -13.94 6.30
CA LYS A 353 -19.51 -14.57 5.19
C LYS A 353 -18.88 -15.90 4.76
N THR A 354 -17.58 -16.00 4.90
CA THR A 354 -16.74 -17.11 4.43
C THR A 354 -15.83 -17.60 5.55
N SER A 355 -15.54 -18.90 5.58
CA SER A 355 -14.62 -19.45 6.58
C SER A 355 -13.19 -19.00 6.30
N THR A 356 -12.49 -18.55 7.32
CA THR A 356 -11.04 -18.32 7.25
C THR A 356 -10.29 -19.65 7.36
N PRO A 357 -9.41 -20.00 6.41
CA PRO A 357 -8.58 -21.20 6.50
C PRO A 357 -7.68 -21.16 7.75
N ILE A 358 -7.66 -22.25 8.53
CA ILE A 358 -6.66 -22.44 9.59
C ILE A 358 -5.58 -23.38 9.04
N LEU A 359 -4.36 -22.88 8.99
CA LEU A 359 -3.17 -23.60 8.57
C LEU A 359 -2.45 -24.17 9.79
N THR A 360 -1.71 -25.25 9.55
CA THR A 360 -0.99 -25.97 10.59
C THR A 360 0.51 -25.81 10.35
N TYR A 361 1.20 -25.17 11.29
CA TYR A 361 2.66 -25.06 11.29
C TYR A 361 3.24 -25.92 12.40
N GLN A 362 4.13 -26.85 12.05
CA GLN A 362 4.70 -27.84 12.97
C GLN A 362 5.98 -27.35 13.66
N GLY A 363 6.45 -26.15 13.36
CA GLY A 363 7.75 -25.66 13.82
C GLY A 363 8.93 -26.25 13.06
N GLY A 364 10.13 -25.86 13.48
CA GLY A 364 11.36 -26.47 13.02
C GLY A 364 12.51 -25.48 13.03
N SER A 365 13.11 -25.26 11.86
CA SER A 365 14.11 -24.22 11.66
C SER A 365 13.49 -22.98 11.04
N VAL A 366 14.22 -21.86 11.05
CA VAL A 366 13.87 -20.66 10.27
C VAL A 366 13.65 -21.00 8.79
N GLY A 367 14.38 -21.98 8.23
CA GLY A 367 14.14 -22.45 6.86
C GLY A 367 12.79 -23.14 6.68
N ALA A 368 12.29 -23.88 7.68
CA ALA A 368 10.95 -24.46 7.64
C ALA A 368 9.86 -23.38 7.68
N ALA A 369 10.08 -22.33 8.48
CA ALA A 369 9.20 -21.16 8.48
C ALA A 369 9.16 -20.45 7.12
N GLN A 370 10.32 -20.26 6.46
CA GLN A 370 10.37 -19.69 5.11
C GLN A 370 9.58 -20.52 4.10
N VAL A 371 9.75 -21.85 4.11
CA VAL A 371 9.00 -22.76 3.23
C VAL A 371 7.50 -22.75 3.54
N PHE A 372 7.12 -22.51 4.79
CA PHE A 372 5.71 -22.33 5.14
C PHE A 372 5.13 -21.01 4.61
N LEU A 373 5.91 -19.93 4.72
CA LEU A 373 5.50 -18.59 4.28
C LEU A 373 5.47 -18.44 2.76
N CYS A 374 6.31 -19.20 2.07
CA CYS A 374 6.47 -19.21 0.62
C CYS A 374 5.92 -20.52 0.05
N ARG A 375 4.84 -20.47 -0.72
CA ARG A 375 4.29 -21.67 -1.36
C ARG A 375 5.35 -22.30 -2.27
N GLU A 376 5.57 -23.59 -2.09
CA GLU A 376 6.61 -24.37 -2.80
C GLU A 376 8.03 -23.85 -2.57
N GLY A 377 8.25 -23.05 -1.51
CA GLY A 377 9.55 -22.45 -1.19
C GLY A 377 9.96 -21.31 -2.12
N ASN A 378 9.07 -20.77 -2.96
CA ASN A 378 9.39 -19.66 -3.85
C ASN A 378 9.29 -18.31 -3.11
N PRO A 379 10.41 -17.60 -2.86
CA PRO A 379 10.38 -16.31 -2.18
C PRO A 379 9.79 -15.18 -3.02
N LYS A 380 9.51 -15.38 -4.33
CA LYS A 380 8.88 -14.37 -5.19
C LYS A 380 7.35 -14.50 -5.25
N SER A 381 6.81 -15.69 -5.53
CA SER A 381 5.36 -15.93 -5.58
C SER A 381 5.05 -17.41 -5.85
N PRO A 382 3.99 -18.01 -5.28
CA PRO A 382 3.03 -17.45 -4.31
C PRO A 382 3.62 -17.43 -2.89
N ARG A 383 3.34 -16.39 -2.10
CA ARG A 383 3.75 -16.29 -0.69
C ARG A 383 2.75 -15.46 0.10
N PHE A 384 2.87 -15.47 1.43
CA PHE A 384 2.26 -14.43 2.25
C PHE A 384 3.04 -13.12 2.11
N ASP A 385 2.33 -12.00 2.07
CA ASP A 385 2.94 -10.66 1.99
C ASP A 385 3.05 -10.03 3.38
N HIS A 386 2.18 -10.44 4.32
CA HIS A 386 2.16 -9.86 5.67
C HIS A 386 1.79 -10.88 6.75
N LEU A 387 2.56 -10.93 7.84
CA LEU A 387 2.27 -11.70 9.06
C LEU A 387 1.75 -10.77 10.17
N VAL A 388 0.63 -11.14 10.81
CA VAL A 388 0.06 -10.36 11.91
C VAL A 388 -0.02 -11.22 13.16
N ALA A 389 0.70 -10.84 14.21
CA ALA A 389 0.65 -11.48 15.52
C ALA A 389 -0.25 -10.67 16.48
N ILE A 390 -1.48 -11.13 16.67
CA ILE A 390 -2.47 -10.50 17.54
C ILE A 390 -2.42 -11.18 18.89
N GLU A 391 -1.78 -10.51 19.85
CA GLU A 391 -1.74 -10.93 21.26
C GLU A 391 -1.08 -12.28 21.54
N HIS A 392 -0.38 -12.79 20.54
CA HIS A 392 0.32 -14.06 20.56
C HIS A 392 1.48 -14.01 21.55
N VAL A 393 1.66 -15.05 22.35
CA VAL A 393 2.76 -15.13 23.33
C VAL A 393 4.00 -15.71 22.67
N GLU A 394 5.13 -15.03 22.78
CA GLU A 394 6.42 -15.59 22.38
C GLU A 394 6.75 -16.84 23.21
N ARG A 395 7.27 -17.89 22.56
CA ARG A 395 7.69 -19.14 23.23
C ARG A 395 8.76 -18.90 24.30
N ALA A 396 9.73 -18.03 24.02
CA ALA A 396 10.79 -17.65 24.96
C ALA A 396 10.31 -16.76 26.12
N ALA A 397 9.04 -16.32 26.12
CA ALA A 397 8.50 -15.54 27.22
C ALA A 397 8.54 -16.37 28.50
N THR A 398 9.38 -15.96 29.44
CA THR A 398 9.53 -16.72 30.68
C THR A 398 8.29 -16.55 31.56
N TYR A 399 7.61 -15.40 31.52
CA TYR A 399 6.47 -15.11 32.40
C TYR A 399 5.32 -14.37 31.72
N ASN A 400 4.08 -14.68 32.12
CA ASN A 400 2.93 -13.84 31.80
C ASN A 400 2.82 -12.62 32.76
N ALA A 401 1.85 -11.72 32.49
CA ALA A 401 1.60 -10.53 33.32
C ALA A 401 1.32 -10.82 34.83
N ARG A 402 1.01 -12.08 35.19
CA ARG A 402 0.80 -12.54 36.57
C ARG A 402 2.01 -13.28 37.15
N LYS A 403 3.19 -13.21 36.52
CA LYS A 403 4.44 -13.91 36.91
C LYS A 403 4.32 -15.44 36.92
N ARG A 404 3.50 -16.02 36.04
CA ARG A 404 3.47 -17.49 35.87
C ARG A 404 4.36 -17.89 34.70
N ASN A 405 5.14 -18.97 34.87
CA ASN A 405 6.01 -19.46 33.82
C ASN A 405 5.19 -19.98 32.64
N VAL A 406 5.58 -19.61 31.40
CA VAL A 406 4.91 -20.03 30.15
C VAL A 406 5.86 -20.63 29.11
N GLU A 407 7.11 -20.93 29.50
CA GLU A 407 8.28 -21.29 28.66
C GLU A 407 8.11 -22.60 27.84
N HIS A 408 7.03 -23.34 28.09
CA HIS A 408 6.74 -24.62 27.42
C HIS A 408 5.30 -24.73 26.89
N LEU A 409 4.58 -23.60 26.89
CA LEU A 409 3.14 -23.61 26.62
C LEU A 409 2.76 -23.15 25.20
N GLY A 410 3.64 -22.44 24.50
CA GLY A 410 3.41 -21.99 23.13
C GLY A 410 3.94 -22.98 22.09
N ASP A 411 3.22 -23.13 20.98
CA ASP A 411 3.78 -23.75 19.78
C ASP A 411 4.80 -22.80 19.12
N PRO A 412 5.70 -23.32 18.28
CA PRO A 412 6.82 -22.55 17.72
C PRO A 412 6.40 -21.55 16.62
N ILE A 413 5.26 -20.88 16.78
CA ILE A 413 4.72 -19.90 15.83
C ILE A 413 5.62 -18.65 15.72
N ASP A 414 6.41 -18.38 16.76
CA ASP A 414 7.48 -17.39 16.75
C ASP A 414 8.50 -17.58 15.63
N ASP A 415 8.79 -18.82 15.22
CA ASP A 415 9.67 -19.11 14.10
C ASP A 415 9.18 -18.47 12.79
N LEU A 416 7.86 -18.25 12.64
CA LEU A 416 7.28 -17.61 11.45
C LEU A 416 7.63 -16.13 11.37
N LEU A 417 7.74 -15.44 12.51
CA LEU A 417 8.16 -14.05 12.52
C LEU A 417 9.65 -13.93 12.13
N LEU A 418 10.48 -14.83 12.66
CA LEU A 418 11.89 -14.94 12.25
C LEU A 418 12.04 -15.31 10.77
N GLY A 419 11.16 -16.19 10.26
CA GLY A 419 11.10 -16.56 8.85
C GLY A 419 10.75 -15.37 7.96
N ALA A 420 9.75 -14.57 8.34
CA ALA A 420 9.31 -13.38 7.61
C ALA A 420 10.47 -12.38 7.43
N HIS A 421 11.22 -12.09 8.50
CA HIS A 421 12.39 -11.19 8.44
C HIS A 421 13.51 -11.65 7.49
N LYS A 422 13.50 -12.91 7.06
CA LYS A 422 14.51 -13.45 6.14
C LYS A 422 14.01 -13.53 4.70
N VAL A 423 12.75 -13.22 4.43
CA VAL A 423 12.18 -13.21 3.09
C VAL A 423 11.86 -11.76 2.71
N PRO A 424 12.64 -11.13 1.82
CA PRO A 424 12.34 -9.79 1.34
C PRO A 424 10.91 -9.68 0.83
N GLY A 425 10.22 -8.60 1.20
CA GLY A 425 8.84 -8.35 0.80
C GLY A 425 7.78 -9.12 1.60
N ILE A 426 8.14 -9.79 2.70
CA ILE A 426 7.19 -10.20 3.73
C ILE A 426 7.34 -9.27 4.94
N SER A 427 6.32 -8.46 5.22
CA SER A 427 6.29 -7.60 6.39
C SER A 427 5.55 -8.24 7.57
N SER A 428 5.73 -7.67 8.75
CA SER A 428 5.17 -8.21 9.99
C SER A 428 4.61 -7.13 10.92
N THR A 429 3.52 -7.44 11.62
CA THR A 429 2.93 -6.55 12.63
C THR A 429 2.65 -7.33 13.91
N GLY A 430 3.17 -6.86 15.03
CA GLY A 430 2.68 -7.27 16.35
C GLY A 430 1.56 -6.35 16.81
N VAL A 431 0.54 -6.91 17.46
CA VAL A 431 -0.55 -6.17 18.12
C VAL A 431 -0.64 -6.61 19.58
N SER A 432 -0.55 -5.65 20.51
CA SER A 432 -0.55 -5.94 21.95
C SER A 432 -1.18 -4.87 22.81
N ASP A 433 -1.85 -5.27 23.89
CA ASP A 433 -2.43 -4.38 24.88
C ASP A 433 -1.43 -3.89 25.94
N LYS A 434 -0.26 -4.52 26.02
CA LYS A 434 0.77 -4.25 27.03
C LYS A 434 2.16 -4.13 26.46
N GLY A 435 2.33 -4.29 25.15
CA GLY A 435 3.66 -4.34 24.52
C GLY A 435 4.46 -5.59 24.90
N ASN A 436 3.80 -6.65 25.36
CA ASN A 436 4.46 -7.80 26.00
C ASN A 436 4.28 -9.11 25.21
N LYS A 437 3.99 -8.97 23.91
CA LYS A 437 3.56 -10.02 23.00
C LYS A 437 4.48 -10.08 21.79
N LEU A 438 4.34 -11.16 21.01
CA LEU A 438 5.12 -11.40 19.80
C LEU A 438 5.15 -10.15 18.90
N GLY A 439 6.36 -9.69 18.55
CA GLY A 439 6.58 -8.51 17.70
C GLY A 439 6.75 -7.18 18.44
N MET A 440 6.77 -7.18 19.78
CA MET A 440 6.78 -5.96 20.61
C MET A 440 8.18 -5.47 21.05
N ASP A 441 9.28 -6.02 20.54
CA ASP A 441 10.63 -5.61 20.99
C ASP A 441 10.88 -4.09 20.83
N LYS A 442 10.32 -3.44 19.79
CA LYS A 442 10.41 -1.97 19.58
C LYS A 442 10.00 -1.14 20.81
N VAL A 443 9.10 -1.65 21.65
CA VAL A 443 8.59 -0.93 22.83
C VAL A 443 9.08 -1.49 24.15
N LYS A 444 9.97 -2.49 24.11
CA LYS A 444 10.48 -3.22 25.27
C LYS A 444 10.94 -2.31 26.40
N GLU A 445 11.69 -1.25 26.08
CA GLU A 445 12.18 -0.30 27.08
C GLU A 445 11.05 0.52 27.72
N ALA A 446 10.03 0.88 26.95
CA ALA A 446 8.86 1.55 27.48
C ALA A 446 8.03 0.60 28.37
N VAL A 447 7.95 -0.68 28.01
CA VAL A 447 7.29 -1.73 28.79
C VAL A 447 7.98 -1.97 30.11
N LYS A 448 9.32 -2.09 30.14
CA LYS A 448 10.10 -2.21 31.39
C LYS A 448 9.82 -1.07 32.36
N ARG A 449 9.75 0.16 31.86
CA ARG A 449 9.57 1.36 32.68
C ARG A 449 8.15 1.54 33.21
N HIS A 450 7.14 1.24 32.40
CA HIS A 450 5.77 1.66 32.68
C HIS A 450 4.80 0.51 32.96
N VAL A 451 5.11 -0.71 32.52
CA VAL A 451 4.24 -1.86 32.72
C VAL A 451 4.69 -2.62 33.97
N ARG A 452 3.73 -2.95 34.84
CA ARG A 452 4.01 -3.75 36.04
C ARG A 452 4.65 -5.08 35.65
N ASN A 453 5.81 -5.37 36.25
CA ASN A 453 6.65 -6.55 35.94
C ASN A 453 7.29 -6.51 34.54
N GLY A 454 7.38 -5.34 33.91
CA GLY A 454 7.94 -5.16 32.57
C GLY A 454 9.28 -5.86 32.37
N ASP A 455 10.17 -5.80 33.37
CA ASP A 455 11.51 -6.43 33.33
C ASP A 455 11.53 -7.94 33.05
N ILE A 456 10.41 -8.65 33.24
CA ILE A 456 10.33 -10.11 33.09
C ILE A 456 9.22 -10.57 32.13
N ILE A 457 8.43 -9.65 31.56
CA ILE A 457 7.32 -9.99 30.66
C ILE A 457 7.51 -9.44 29.24
N THR A 458 8.62 -8.77 28.96
CA THR A 458 8.93 -8.24 27.63
C THR A 458 9.09 -9.36 26.60
N CYS A 459 8.82 -9.01 25.35
CA CYS A 459 9.11 -9.83 24.20
C CYS A 459 10.44 -9.38 23.58
N ASP A 460 11.23 -10.33 23.10
CA ASP A 460 12.54 -10.08 22.50
C ASP A 460 12.50 -10.18 20.96
N MET A 461 11.35 -10.53 20.39
CA MET A 461 11.14 -10.52 18.96
C MET A 461 10.54 -9.21 18.47
N GLU A 462 11.27 -8.59 17.55
CA GLU A 462 10.83 -7.42 16.80
C GLU A 462 9.90 -7.86 15.67
N ALA A 463 8.90 -7.03 15.35
CA ALA A 463 8.18 -7.05 14.08
C ALA A 463 8.41 -5.72 13.37
N ASP A 464 8.16 -5.67 12.05
CA ASP A 464 8.31 -4.43 11.27
C ASP A 464 7.41 -3.31 11.78
N PHE A 465 6.25 -3.65 12.36
CA PHE A 465 5.34 -2.74 13.02
C PHE A 465 4.92 -3.24 14.41
N ALA A 466 4.84 -2.32 15.39
CA ALA A 466 4.40 -2.62 16.74
C ALA A 466 3.22 -1.74 17.14
N VAL A 467 2.00 -2.28 17.05
CA VAL A 467 0.76 -1.57 17.38
C VAL A 467 0.37 -1.89 18.82
N ILE A 468 0.26 -0.84 19.66
CA ILE A 468 -0.06 -1.00 21.09
C ILE A 468 -1.24 -0.14 21.47
N GLU A 469 -2.31 -0.80 21.88
CA GLU A 469 -3.58 -0.15 22.16
C GLU A 469 -4.31 -0.83 23.29
N VAL A 470 -5.22 -0.13 23.96
CA VAL A 470 -5.71 -0.56 25.28
C VAL A 470 -6.42 -1.92 25.22
N ILE A 471 -7.14 -2.20 24.13
CA ILE A 471 -7.95 -3.41 23.90
C ILE A 471 -7.71 -3.90 22.47
N SER A 472 -7.16 -5.12 22.33
CA SER A 472 -6.76 -5.68 21.04
C SER A 472 -7.92 -5.85 20.05
N ASN A 473 -9.15 -6.11 20.53
CA ASN A 473 -10.32 -6.19 19.64
C ASN A 473 -10.66 -4.83 19.04
N HIS A 474 -10.56 -3.73 19.81
CA HIS A 474 -10.76 -2.38 19.28
C HIS A 474 -9.68 -1.99 18.29
N THR A 475 -8.46 -2.47 18.48
CA THR A 475 -7.40 -2.34 17.47
C THR A 475 -7.77 -3.04 16.17
N CYS A 476 -8.30 -4.27 16.24
CA CYS A 476 -8.75 -5.01 15.06
C CYS A 476 -9.90 -4.27 14.36
N ASP A 477 -10.85 -3.71 15.12
CA ASP A 477 -11.93 -2.90 14.59
C ASP A 477 -11.42 -1.63 13.89
N SER A 478 -10.49 -0.91 14.53
CA SER A 478 -9.84 0.27 13.94
C SER A 478 -9.12 -0.07 12.65
N LEU A 479 -8.34 -1.15 12.63
CA LEU A 479 -7.62 -1.61 11.44
C LEU A 479 -8.57 -1.92 10.27
N CYS A 480 -9.77 -2.45 10.55
CA CYS A 480 -10.80 -2.61 9.52
C CYS A 480 -11.21 -1.25 8.93
N LEU A 481 -11.40 -0.24 9.77
CA LEU A 481 -11.79 1.11 9.35
C LEU A 481 -10.64 1.87 8.66
N ASP A 482 -9.39 1.67 9.08
CA ASP A 482 -8.22 2.23 8.41
C ASP A 482 -8.12 1.70 6.97
N LEU A 483 -8.22 0.38 6.81
CA LEU A 483 -8.24 -0.25 5.48
C LEU A 483 -9.42 0.24 4.64
N TYR A 484 -10.57 0.51 5.26
CA TYR A 484 -11.70 1.14 4.59
C TYR A 484 -11.35 2.56 4.09
N PHE A 485 -10.79 3.41 4.94
CA PHE A 485 -10.41 4.78 4.54
C PHE A 485 -9.36 4.77 3.44
N LEU A 486 -8.35 3.90 3.52
CA LEU A 486 -7.35 3.71 2.47
C LEU A 486 -8.00 3.21 1.17
N SER A 487 -8.90 2.22 1.25
CA SER A 487 -9.61 1.69 0.09
C SER A 487 -10.58 2.69 -0.54
N SER A 488 -10.98 3.74 0.19
CA SER A 488 -11.85 4.84 -0.26
C SER A 488 -11.08 6.09 -0.68
N CYS A 489 -9.80 6.20 -0.31
CA CYS A 489 -8.93 7.32 -0.65
C CYS A 489 -8.49 7.23 -2.13
N GLU A 490 -8.86 8.23 -2.94
CA GLU A 490 -8.51 8.24 -4.37
C GLU A 490 -7.00 8.25 -4.61
N VAL A 491 -6.25 9.06 -3.85
CA VAL A 491 -4.78 9.13 -3.90
C VAL A 491 -4.18 7.74 -3.70
N HIS A 492 -4.63 7.04 -2.67
CA HIS A 492 -4.12 5.72 -2.30
C HIS A 492 -4.50 4.64 -3.32
N ARG A 493 -5.77 4.60 -3.76
CA ARG A 493 -6.23 3.66 -4.80
C ARG A 493 -5.49 3.85 -6.12
N HIS A 494 -5.20 5.09 -6.48
CA HIS A 494 -4.48 5.42 -7.71
C HIS A 494 -3.04 4.92 -7.64
N TYR A 495 -2.39 5.12 -6.47
CA TYR A 495 -1.06 4.61 -6.19
C TYR A 495 -1.00 3.07 -6.24
N LEU A 496 -1.90 2.36 -5.53
CA LEU A 496 -1.96 0.88 -5.52
C LEU A 496 -2.15 0.23 -6.90
N ARG A 497 -2.72 0.97 -7.87
CA ARG A 497 -2.96 0.48 -9.23
C ARG A 497 -1.84 0.83 -10.21
N ASN A 498 -0.77 1.49 -9.75
CA ASN A 498 0.26 2.07 -10.62
C ASN A 498 -0.34 2.89 -11.77
N VAL A 499 -1.49 3.56 -11.52
CA VAL A 499 -2.19 4.39 -12.53
C VAL A 499 -2.73 3.59 -13.75
N SER A 500 -2.80 2.26 -13.63
CA SER A 500 -3.28 1.35 -14.66
C SER A 500 -4.77 1.00 -14.51
N GLY A 501 -5.47 0.89 -15.64
CA GLY A 501 -6.86 0.41 -15.69
C GLY A 501 -7.94 1.50 -15.51
N PRO A 502 -9.16 1.30 -16.05
CA PRO A 502 -10.27 2.20 -15.80
C PRO A 502 -10.67 2.20 -14.33
N PHE A 503 -11.17 3.34 -13.85
CA PHE A 503 -11.80 3.45 -12.55
C PHE A 503 -12.97 2.47 -12.46
N ARG A 504 -12.76 1.33 -11.79
CA ARG A 504 -13.86 0.60 -11.18
C ARG A 504 -14.08 1.21 -9.81
N PRO A 505 -15.21 1.91 -9.56
CA PRO A 505 -15.66 2.09 -8.19
C PRO A 505 -15.75 0.70 -7.56
N PRO A 506 -15.53 0.54 -6.25
CA PRO A 506 -15.86 -0.72 -5.58
C PRO A 506 -17.27 -1.08 -6.02
N GLY A 507 -17.43 -2.17 -6.79
CA GLY A 507 -18.69 -2.41 -7.48
C GLY A 507 -19.74 -2.83 -6.48
N GLU A 508 -20.51 -1.91 -5.89
CA GLU A 508 -21.52 -2.19 -4.85
C GLU A 508 -21.10 -3.26 -3.83
N GLN A 509 -19.80 -3.40 -3.58
CA GLN A 509 -19.29 -4.35 -2.62
C GLN A 509 -19.55 -3.69 -1.30
N ASN A 510 -20.60 -4.19 -0.65
CA ASN A 510 -21.13 -3.67 0.59
C ASN A 510 -20.15 -4.03 1.73
N TRP A 511 -18.89 -3.57 1.66
CA TRP A 511 -17.83 -3.74 2.66
C TRP A 511 -18.28 -3.20 4.02
N THR A 512 -19.21 -2.25 4.00
CA THR A 512 -19.93 -1.76 5.18
C THR A 512 -20.62 -2.89 5.96
N ARG A 513 -21.04 -3.98 5.30
CA ARG A 513 -21.56 -5.18 5.97
C ARG A 513 -20.49 -5.92 6.75
N ALA A 514 -19.21 -5.73 6.43
CA ALA A 514 -18.07 -6.27 7.16
C ALA A 514 -17.62 -5.36 8.31
N PHE A 515 -18.13 -4.12 8.41
CA PHE A 515 -17.77 -3.21 9.50
C PHE A 515 -18.04 -3.79 10.90
N PRO A 516 -17.23 -3.39 11.89
CA PRO A 516 -17.50 -3.65 13.30
C PRO A 516 -18.91 -3.22 13.68
N SER A 517 -19.58 -4.02 14.49
CA SER A 517 -20.88 -3.66 15.06
C SER A 517 -21.10 -4.35 16.39
N VAL A 518 -21.86 -3.71 17.28
CA VAL A 518 -22.21 -4.28 18.58
C VAL A 518 -22.85 -5.65 18.43
N THR A 519 -23.71 -5.84 17.41
CA THR A 519 -24.33 -7.14 17.12
C THR A 519 -23.32 -8.24 16.79
N LYS A 520 -22.25 -7.91 16.05
CA LYS A 520 -21.20 -8.89 15.73
C LYS A 520 -20.31 -9.19 16.93
N GLU A 521 -19.96 -8.15 17.69
CA GLU A 521 -19.19 -8.24 18.94
C GLU A 521 -20.01 -8.94 20.05
N GLU A 522 -21.33 -9.08 19.91
CA GLU A 522 -22.15 -9.92 20.78
C GLU A 522 -22.16 -11.39 20.37
N LYS A 523 -22.33 -11.64 19.07
CA LYS A 523 -22.44 -12.99 18.50
C LYS A 523 -21.19 -13.84 18.71
N LEU A 524 -20.01 -13.26 18.45
CA LEU A 524 -18.72 -13.96 18.51
C LEU A 524 -18.38 -14.45 19.94
N PRO A 525 -18.32 -13.58 20.97
CA PRO A 525 -18.28 -13.99 22.38
C PRO A 525 -19.35 -15.00 22.80
N GLY A 526 -20.58 -14.86 22.29
CA GLY A 526 -21.67 -15.80 22.56
C GLY A 526 -21.34 -17.25 22.19
N ILE A 527 -20.57 -17.46 21.11
CA ILE A 527 -20.09 -18.80 20.70
C ILE A 527 -19.16 -19.40 21.75
N LEU A 528 -18.24 -18.58 22.29
CA LEU A 528 -17.28 -19.03 23.31
C LEU A 528 -17.99 -19.38 24.63
N VAL A 529 -19.03 -18.62 25.00
CA VAL A 529 -19.88 -18.92 26.15
C VAL A 529 -20.61 -20.25 25.96
N GLN A 530 -21.21 -20.48 24.78
CA GLN A 530 -21.91 -21.75 24.47
C GLN A 530 -20.99 -22.97 24.56
N HIS A 531 -19.72 -22.81 24.21
CA HIS A 531 -18.72 -23.88 24.29
C HIS A 531 -18.06 -24.02 25.67
N GLY A 532 -18.54 -23.30 26.69
CA GLY A 532 -18.04 -23.39 28.06
C GLY A 532 -16.63 -22.84 28.25
N VAL A 533 -16.11 -22.11 27.25
CA VAL A 533 -14.77 -21.51 27.28
C VAL A 533 -14.79 -20.18 28.01
N TRP A 534 -15.94 -19.49 27.99
CA TRP A 534 -16.15 -18.22 28.68
C TRP A 534 -17.24 -18.34 29.74
N SER A 535 -16.94 -17.98 30.98
CA SER A 535 -17.95 -17.83 32.03
C SER A 535 -18.57 -16.43 32.00
N ARG A 536 -19.90 -16.33 31.95
CA ARG A 536 -20.60 -15.09 32.37
C ARG A 536 -20.25 -14.82 33.84
N PHE A 537 -19.93 -13.57 34.20
CA PHE A 537 -19.63 -13.23 35.60
C PHE A 537 -20.85 -13.49 36.48
N PRO A 538 -20.70 -14.04 37.71
CA PRO A 538 -21.83 -14.20 38.61
C PRO A 538 -22.37 -12.81 39.02
N GLY A 539 -23.58 -12.47 38.59
CA GLY A 539 -24.31 -11.27 39.03
C GLY A 539 -24.51 -10.17 37.98
N THR A 540 -23.91 -10.26 36.80
CA THR A 540 -24.17 -9.35 35.67
C THR A 540 -25.00 -10.06 34.58
N LEU A 541 -26.11 -9.44 34.16
CA LEU A 541 -26.98 -9.94 33.08
C LEU A 541 -26.36 -9.79 31.67
N GLY A 542 -25.12 -9.31 31.54
CA GLY A 542 -24.47 -8.94 30.27
C GLY A 542 -23.20 -9.74 29.95
N THR A 543 -22.88 -9.82 28.65
CA THR A 543 -21.61 -10.36 28.14
C THR A 543 -20.47 -9.37 28.44
N GLU A 544 -19.34 -9.86 28.92
CA GLU A 544 -18.11 -9.06 29.12
C GLU A 544 -17.07 -9.47 28.09
N VAL A 545 -16.22 -8.54 27.66
CA VAL A 545 -15.02 -8.75 26.83
C VAL A 545 -13.86 -8.00 27.50
N ASP A 546 -12.73 -8.64 27.75
CA ASP A 546 -11.58 -8.06 28.50
C ASP A 546 -11.96 -7.44 29.86
N ARG A 547 -12.94 -8.05 30.55
CA ARG A 547 -13.52 -7.58 31.83
C ARG A 547 -14.25 -6.24 31.75
N LEU A 548 -14.71 -5.88 30.57
CA LEU A 548 -15.53 -4.69 30.31
C LEU A 548 -16.87 -5.11 29.73
N LEU A 549 -17.94 -4.42 30.10
CA LEU A 549 -19.29 -4.74 29.63
C LEU A 549 -19.42 -4.48 28.13
N LEU A 550 -20.00 -5.44 27.41
CA LEU A 550 -20.27 -5.33 25.99
C LEU A 550 -21.25 -4.19 25.70
N HIS A 551 -22.45 -4.25 26.29
CA HIS A 551 -23.54 -3.24 26.14
C HIS A 551 -23.31 -1.98 26.99
N GLY A 552 -22.08 -1.49 26.99
CA GLY A 552 -21.65 -0.29 27.68
C GLY A 552 -20.35 0.22 27.06
N THR A 553 -19.23 -0.25 27.60
CA THR A 553 -17.89 0.18 27.18
C THR A 553 -17.58 -0.16 25.73
N HIS A 554 -17.73 -1.44 25.34
CA HIS A 554 -17.41 -1.87 23.97
C HIS A 554 -18.38 -1.27 22.95
N ALA A 555 -19.67 -1.24 23.27
CA ALA A 555 -20.67 -0.61 22.41
C ALA A 555 -20.39 0.88 22.17
N GLN A 556 -20.04 1.64 23.21
CA GLN A 556 -19.66 3.05 23.07
C GLN A 556 -18.38 3.21 22.25
N MET A 557 -17.40 2.33 22.40
CA MET A 557 -16.18 2.38 21.60
C MET A 557 -16.49 2.15 20.13
N ILE A 558 -17.23 1.08 19.79
CA ILE A 558 -17.64 0.78 18.42
C ILE A 558 -18.44 1.96 17.85
N GLN A 559 -19.35 2.57 18.61
CA GLN A 559 -20.08 3.76 18.17
C GLN A 559 -19.17 4.95 17.87
N LYS A 560 -18.16 5.22 18.71
CA LYS A 560 -17.18 6.29 18.48
C LYS A 560 -16.36 6.04 17.21
N LEU A 561 -15.85 4.82 17.02
CA LEU A 561 -15.10 4.43 15.83
C LEU A 561 -15.96 4.58 14.56
N MET A 562 -17.21 4.10 14.61
CA MET A 562 -18.16 4.22 13.50
C MET A 562 -18.56 5.68 13.22
N GLY A 563 -18.57 6.55 14.23
CA GLY A 563 -18.87 7.98 14.09
C GLY A 563 -17.84 8.78 13.28
N ILE A 564 -16.60 8.32 13.18
CA ILE A 564 -15.60 8.90 12.25
C ILE A 564 -15.88 8.43 10.81
N THR A 565 -16.48 7.24 10.66
CA THR A 565 -16.61 6.55 9.38
C THR A 565 -17.88 6.95 8.61
N LEU A 566 -18.98 7.18 9.32
CA LEU A 566 -20.28 7.53 8.76
C LEU A 566 -20.56 9.02 9.00
N PRO A 567 -20.95 9.80 7.97
CA PRO A 567 -21.32 11.21 8.12
C PRO A 567 -22.61 11.41 8.94
#